data_AF-A0A929D6J6-F1
#
_entry.id   AF-A0A929D6J6-F1
#
_cell.length_a   1.000
_cell.length_b   1.000
_cell.length_c   1.000
_cell.angle_alpha   90.00
_cell.angle_beta   90.00
_cell.angle_gamma   90.00
#
_symmetry.space_group_name_H-M   'P 1'
#
loop_
_entity.id
_entity.type
_entity.pdbx_description
1 polymer ?
#
loop_
_entity_poly.entity_id
_entity_poly.type
_entity_poly.pdbx_seq_one_letter_code
_entity_poly.pdbx_strand_id
1 'polypeptide(L)'
;MNEFLSINNFKKAALLGLTMTLLSAPRILTSGIYSFRHVISAFAALTLLSATVTAWGKSAGMKGIFPSAKEVLQGLKLAALIVILFFPIKVFWFNPALYVAVESTGNTNALGLLFPETLLAGIALTLWVMSFETLFFQAAAISFFGRLSRHFSAALILSTLFRGYISWLKLGNIGVETAEFLILSHALIVNVISCLLFARYGLPASMFFIGGISIYRWSFLWG
;
A
#
# COMPACT_ATOMS: atom_id res chain seq x y z
N MET A 1 -27.08 2.53 4.25
CA MET A 1 -26.78 1.28 5.00
C MET A 1 -27.00 0.03 4.15
N ASN A 2 -28.05 -0.02 3.32
CA ASN A 2 -28.42 -1.18 2.49
C ASN A 2 -27.33 -1.66 1.51
N GLU A 3 -26.43 -0.80 1.01
CA GLU A 3 -25.34 -1.23 0.13
C GLU A 3 -24.25 -2.05 0.84
N PHE A 4 -23.93 -1.74 2.11
CA PHE A 4 -22.85 -2.42 2.85
C PHE A 4 -23.15 -3.91 3.04
N LEU A 5 -24.40 -4.22 3.40
CA LEU A 5 -24.90 -5.58 3.63
C LEU A 5 -25.41 -6.27 2.35
N SER A 6 -25.29 -5.63 1.18
CA SER A 6 -25.78 -6.24 -0.04
C SER A 6 -24.93 -7.46 -0.43
N ILE A 7 -25.59 -8.54 -0.86
CA ILE A 7 -24.94 -9.78 -1.30
C ILE A 7 -23.90 -9.52 -2.39
N ASN A 8 -24.20 -8.58 -3.30
CA ASN A 8 -23.28 -8.19 -4.36
C ASN A 8 -22.03 -7.47 -3.84
N ASN A 9 -22.15 -6.63 -2.80
CA ASN A 9 -20.98 -6.01 -2.14
C ASN A 9 -20.14 -7.08 -1.43
N PHE A 10 -20.78 -8.02 -0.74
CA PHE A 10 -20.07 -9.10 -0.05
C PHE A 10 -19.30 -10.01 -1.02
N LYS A 11 -19.88 -10.39 -2.16
CA LYS A 11 -19.20 -11.17 -3.20
C LYS A 11 -17.97 -10.45 -3.76
N LYS A 12 -18.10 -9.15 -4.06
CA LYS A 12 -16.97 -8.34 -4.56
C LYS A 12 -15.87 -8.20 -3.49
N ALA A 13 -16.26 -7.99 -2.24
CA ALA A 13 -15.35 -7.89 -1.12
C ALA A 13 -14.62 -9.22 -0.83
N ALA A 14 -15.32 -10.36 -0.93
CA ALA A 14 -14.72 -11.69 -0.77
C ALA A 14 -13.74 -12.02 -1.89
N LEU A 15 -14.09 -11.70 -3.15
CA LEU A 15 -13.17 -11.87 -4.27
C LEU A 15 -11.91 -11.01 -4.08
N LEU A 16 -12.07 -9.75 -3.66
CA LEU A 16 -10.93 -8.88 -3.38
C LEU A 16 -10.10 -9.39 -2.19
N GLY A 17 -10.76 -9.81 -1.11
CA GLY A 17 -10.12 -10.41 0.04
C GLY A 17 -9.29 -11.63 -0.35
N LEU A 18 -9.80 -12.47 -1.26
CA LEU A 18 -9.08 -13.63 -1.79
C LEU A 18 -7.84 -13.18 -2.57
N THR A 19 -8.02 -12.26 -3.53
CA THR A 19 -6.90 -11.72 -4.31
C THR A 19 -5.83 -11.13 -3.41
N MET A 20 -6.20 -10.27 -2.45
CA MET A 20 -5.22 -9.66 -1.54
C MET A 20 -4.53 -10.70 -0.67
N THR A 21 -5.24 -11.73 -0.22
CA THR A 21 -4.65 -12.83 0.55
C THR A 21 -3.63 -13.58 -0.28
N LEU A 22 -3.96 -13.92 -1.53
CA LEU A 22 -3.05 -14.63 -2.44
C LEU A 22 -1.80 -13.79 -2.76
N LEU A 23 -1.95 -12.49 -3.00
CA LEU A 23 -0.82 -11.59 -3.25
C LEU A 23 0.05 -11.39 -1.99
N SER A 24 -0.54 -11.47 -0.80
CA SER A 24 0.18 -11.32 0.48
C SER A 24 0.80 -12.63 0.98
N ALA A 25 0.27 -13.77 0.54
CA ALA A 25 0.65 -15.10 1.03
C ALA A 25 2.14 -15.42 0.87
N PRO A 26 2.82 -15.11 -0.26
CA PRO A 26 4.25 -15.37 -0.40
C PRO A 26 5.05 -14.73 0.74
N ARG A 27 4.75 -13.47 1.10
CA ARG A 27 5.46 -12.76 2.15
C ARG A 27 5.17 -13.35 3.53
N ILE A 28 3.91 -13.68 3.81
CA ILE A 28 3.47 -14.34 5.06
C ILE A 28 4.21 -15.67 5.23
N LEU A 29 4.25 -16.51 4.18
CA LEU A 29 4.90 -17.82 4.22
C LEU A 29 6.42 -17.72 4.38
N THR A 30 7.08 -16.75 3.72
CA THR A 30 8.55 -16.58 3.81
C THR A 30 9.04 -16.04 5.15
N SER A 31 8.17 -15.44 5.96
CA SER A 31 8.58 -14.82 7.23
C SER A 31 8.70 -15.81 8.41
N GLY A 32 8.50 -17.12 8.18
CA GLY A 32 8.80 -18.19 9.14
C GLY A 32 7.91 -18.26 10.40
N ILE A 33 7.07 -17.24 10.64
CA ILE A 33 6.26 -17.07 11.86
C ILE A 33 4.79 -17.50 11.65
N TYR A 34 4.33 -17.69 10.41
CA TYR A 34 2.90 -17.77 10.12
C TYR A 34 2.42 -19.16 9.67
N SER A 35 1.46 -19.71 10.41
CA SER A 35 0.70 -20.92 10.07
C SER A 35 -0.44 -20.64 9.08
N PHE A 36 -0.95 -21.67 8.40
CA PHE A 36 -2.13 -21.61 7.50
C PHE A 36 -3.34 -20.88 8.12
N ARG A 37 -3.50 -20.92 9.45
CA ARG A 37 -4.54 -20.18 10.18
C ARG A 37 -4.44 -18.66 9.99
N HIS A 38 -3.24 -18.11 9.87
CA HIS A 38 -3.03 -16.68 9.63
C HIS A 38 -3.44 -16.26 8.21
N VAL A 39 -3.32 -17.15 7.23
CA VAL A 39 -3.80 -16.90 5.86
C VAL A 39 -5.33 -16.82 5.85
N ILE A 40 -6.01 -17.69 6.61
CA ILE A 40 -7.47 -17.66 6.76
C ILE A 40 -7.92 -16.39 7.50
N SER A 41 -7.25 -16.03 8.60
CA SER A 41 -7.55 -14.80 9.35
C SER A 41 -7.30 -13.55 8.50
N ALA A 42 -6.22 -13.53 7.71
CA ALA A 42 -5.94 -12.46 6.75
C ALA A 42 -7.06 -12.36 5.71
N PHE A 43 -7.53 -13.49 5.16
CA PHE A 43 -8.66 -13.50 4.23
C PHE A 43 -9.93 -12.92 4.82
N ALA A 44 -10.31 -13.31 6.04
CA ALA A 44 -11.49 -12.79 6.71
C ALA A 44 -11.36 -11.28 6.98
N ALA A 45 -10.22 -10.83 7.51
CA ALA A 45 -9.95 -9.42 7.78
C ALA A 45 -9.96 -8.59 6.49
N LEU A 46 -9.30 -9.06 5.43
CA LEU A 46 -9.22 -8.38 4.14
C LEU A 46 -10.60 -8.31 3.45
N THR A 47 -11.43 -9.34 3.60
CA THR A 47 -12.81 -9.34 3.09
C THR A 47 -13.65 -8.27 3.80
N LEU A 48 -13.61 -8.22 5.13
CA LEU A 48 -14.32 -7.21 5.91
C LEU A 48 -13.83 -5.79 5.59
N LEU A 49 -12.51 -5.60 5.52
CA LEU A 49 -11.90 -4.33 5.12
C LEU A 49 -12.35 -3.92 3.71
N SER A 50 -12.37 -4.84 2.74
CA SER A 50 -12.78 -4.56 1.36
C SER A 50 -14.25 -4.12 1.27
N ALA A 51 -15.14 -4.79 2.01
CA ALA A 51 -16.55 -4.40 2.08
C ALA A 51 -16.72 -2.99 2.67
N THR A 52 -15.90 -2.70 3.69
CA THR A 52 -15.89 -1.47 4.46
C THR A 52 -15.35 -0.29 3.64
N VAL A 53 -14.21 -0.46 2.99
CA VAL A 53 -13.58 0.51 2.06
C VAL A 53 -14.57 0.90 0.97
N THR A 54 -15.27 -0.08 0.37
CA THR A 54 -16.24 0.19 -0.70
C THR A 54 -17.40 1.06 -0.20
N ALA A 55 -17.98 0.72 0.95
CA ALA A 55 -19.12 1.45 1.48
C ALA A 55 -18.75 2.84 2.01
N TRP A 56 -17.61 2.95 2.71
CA TRP A 56 -17.16 4.20 3.31
C TRP A 56 -16.58 5.16 2.26
N GLY A 57 -15.85 4.66 1.27
CA GLY A 57 -15.32 5.50 0.19
C GLY A 57 -16.43 6.23 -0.57
N LYS A 58 -17.55 5.53 -0.87
CA LYS A 58 -18.72 6.15 -1.51
C LYS A 58 -19.30 7.32 -0.69
N SER A 59 -19.29 7.23 0.64
CA SER A 59 -19.84 8.28 1.50
C SER A 59 -19.06 9.60 1.45
N ALA A 60 -17.85 9.59 0.90
CA ALA A 60 -17.00 10.77 0.67
C ALA A 60 -16.84 11.11 -0.82
N GLY A 61 -17.71 10.59 -1.68
CA GLY A 61 -17.68 10.85 -3.13
C GLY A 61 -16.57 10.12 -3.89
N MET A 62 -15.89 9.15 -3.26
CA MET A 62 -14.86 8.36 -3.92
C MET A 62 -15.49 7.30 -4.81
N LYS A 63 -14.80 6.93 -5.90
CA LYS A 63 -15.25 5.91 -6.85
C LYS A 63 -15.33 4.49 -6.27
N GLY A 64 -14.71 4.26 -5.11
CA GLY A 64 -14.67 2.96 -4.45
C GLY A 64 -13.65 2.01 -5.09
N ILE A 65 -13.77 0.71 -4.81
CA ILE A 65 -12.73 -0.27 -5.15
C ILE A 65 -12.67 -0.56 -6.65
N PHE A 66 -13.83 -0.80 -7.29
CA PHE A 66 -13.93 -1.16 -8.70
C PHE A 66 -14.88 -0.20 -9.43
N PRO A 67 -14.34 0.91 -9.97
CA PRO A 67 -15.07 1.76 -10.90
C PRO A 67 -15.27 1.09 -12.26
N SER A 68 -15.84 1.82 -13.22
CA SER A 68 -16.03 1.29 -14.57
C SER A 68 -14.69 0.92 -15.23
N ALA A 69 -14.71 -0.05 -16.16
CA ALA A 69 -13.50 -0.50 -16.86
C ALA A 69 -12.74 0.66 -17.56
N LYS A 70 -13.48 1.65 -18.08
CA LYS A 70 -12.90 2.86 -18.70
C LYS A 70 -12.12 3.69 -17.68
N GLU A 71 -12.68 3.91 -16.49
CA GLU A 71 -12.02 4.66 -15.42
C GLU A 71 -10.79 3.91 -14.90
N VAL A 72 -10.90 2.58 -14.73
CA VAL A 72 -9.76 1.74 -14.33
C VAL A 72 -8.63 1.84 -15.36
N LEU A 73 -8.94 1.71 -16.65
CA LEU A 73 -7.93 1.82 -17.71
C LEU A 73 -7.25 3.20 -17.74
N GLN A 74 -8.02 4.28 -17.56
CA GLN A 74 -7.47 5.63 -17.45
C GLN A 74 -6.56 5.77 -16.22
N GLY A 75 -6.99 5.21 -15.09
CA GLY A 75 -6.20 5.17 -13.86
C GLY A 75 -4.89 4.41 -14.03
N LEU A 76 -4.92 3.25 -14.69
CA LEU A 76 -3.71 2.47 -14.98
C LEU A 76 -2.73 3.22 -15.89
N LYS A 77 -3.23 3.91 -16.93
CA LYS A 77 -2.39 4.74 -17.80
C LYS A 77 -1.74 5.89 -17.04
N LEU A 78 -2.51 6.58 -16.20
CA LEU A 78 -1.97 7.66 -15.36
C LEU A 78 -0.97 7.13 -14.33
N ALA A 79 -1.29 6.02 -13.67
CA ALA A 79 -0.40 5.35 -12.74
C ALA A 79 0.91 4.94 -13.42
N ALA A 80 0.87 4.40 -14.64
CA ALA A 80 2.05 4.07 -15.42
C ALA A 80 2.91 5.31 -15.73
N LEU A 81 2.29 6.41 -16.15
CA LEU A 81 3.00 7.66 -16.37
C LEU A 81 3.69 8.16 -15.09
N ILE A 82 2.98 8.16 -13.96
CA ILE A 82 3.53 8.60 -12.67
C ILE A 82 4.66 7.65 -12.24
N VAL A 83 4.51 6.33 -12.41
CA VAL A 83 5.59 5.36 -12.14
C VAL A 83 6.82 5.71 -12.96
N ILE A 84 6.70 5.91 -14.27
CA ILE A 84 7.85 6.25 -15.13
C ILE A 84 8.56 7.52 -14.65
N LEU A 85 7.82 8.54 -14.20
CA LEU A 85 8.39 9.79 -13.71
C LEU A 85 9.03 9.66 -12.32
N PHE A 86 8.39 8.92 -11.41
CA PHE A 86 8.80 8.85 -10.01
C PHE A 86 9.81 7.73 -9.73
N PHE A 87 9.84 6.72 -10.59
CA PHE A 87 10.68 5.54 -10.43
C PHE A 87 12.18 5.87 -10.41
N PRO A 88 12.74 6.73 -11.31
CA PRO A 88 14.15 7.11 -11.23
C PRO A 88 14.50 7.80 -9.90
N ILE A 89 13.65 8.71 -9.44
CA ILE A 89 13.85 9.42 -8.16
C ILE A 89 13.88 8.42 -6.99
N LYS A 90 12.97 7.45 -7.01
CA LYS A 90 12.95 6.40 -6.00
C LYS A 90 14.18 5.50 -6.04
N VAL A 91 14.56 5.04 -7.23
CA VAL A 91 15.67 4.11 -7.39
C VAL A 91 17.02 4.77 -7.10
N PHE A 92 17.29 5.96 -7.63
CA PHE A 92 18.60 6.60 -7.55
C PHE A 92 18.78 7.52 -6.34
N TRP A 93 17.70 7.91 -5.64
CA TRP A 93 17.77 8.84 -4.52
C TRP A 93 17.22 8.28 -3.22
N PHE A 94 15.96 7.83 -3.20
CA PHE A 94 15.33 7.39 -1.95
C PHE A 94 15.81 6.02 -1.48
N ASN A 95 15.93 5.04 -2.38
CA ASN A 95 16.34 3.68 -2.02
C ASN A 95 17.78 3.62 -1.47
N PRO A 96 18.78 4.30 -2.06
CA PRO A 96 20.15 4.30 -1.52
C PRO A 96 20.22 4.98 -0.15
N ALA A 97 19.55 6.12 0.01
CA ALA A 97 19.50 6.81 1.30
C ALA A 97 18.85 5.95 2.39
N LEU A 98 17.75 5.25 2.06
CA LEU A 98 17.09 4.32 2.98
C LEU A 98 17.98 3.09 3.27
N TYR A 99 18.69 2.56 2.28
CA TYR A 99 19.59 1.41 2.47
C TYR A 99 20.71 1.76 3.44
N VAL A 100 21.45 2.85 3.18
CA VAL A 100 22.54 3.32 4.04
C VAL A 100 22.03 3.62 5.46
N ALA A 101 20.86 4.25 5.56
CA ALA A 101 20.29 4.56 6.86
C ALA A 101 19.94 3.29 7.66
N VAL A 102 19.34 2.28 7.04
CA VAL A 102 19.00 1.00 7.70
C VAL A 102 20.25 0.17 8.00
N GLU A 103 21.22 0.15 7.09
CA GLU A 103 22.51 -0.54 7.29
C GLU A 103 23.27 0.05 8.48
N SER A 104 23.27 1.38 8.63
CA SER A 104 23.93 2.08 9.74
C SER A 104 23.36 1.72 11.12
N THR A 105 22.15 1.15 11.20
CA THR A 105 21.56 0.71 12.47
C THR A 105 22.03 -0.69 12.89
N GLY A 106 22.70 -1.42 12.01
CA GLY A 106 23.12 -2.81 12.24
C GLY A 106 21.95 -3.82 12.30
N ASN A 107 20.73 -3.40 12.00
CA ASN A 107 19.54 -4.25 12.07
C ASN A 107 19.40 -5.12 10.80
N THR A 108 20.12 -6.23 10.77
CA THR A 108 20.15 -7.18 9.62
C THR A 108 18.78 -7.72 9.25
N ASN A 109 17.89 -7.92 10.24
CA ASN A 109 16.52 -8.35 10.00
C ASN A 109 15.72 -7.29 9.24
N ALA A 110 15.80 -6.02 9.63
CA ALA A 110 15.13 -4.93 8.94
C ALA A 110 15.67 -4.73 7.51
N LEU A 111 16.99 -4.86 7.35
CA LEU A 111 17.65 -4.78 6.05
C LEU A 111 17.15 -5.87 5.10
N GLY A 112 17.14 -7.14 5.53
CA GLY A 112 16.63 -8.25 4.70
C GLY A 112 15.14 -8.18 4.40
N LEU A 113 14.34 -7.54 5.27
CA LEU A 113 12.92 -7.32 5.02
C LEU A 113 12.69 -6.20 3.99
N LEU A 114 13.44 -5.10 4.04
CA LEU A 114 13.25 -3.95 3.15
C LEU A 114 13.98 -4.11 1.80
N PHE A 115 15.11 -4.80 1.80
CA PHE A 115 15.99 -5.01 0.66
C PHE A 115 16.29 -6.51 0.48
N PRO A 116 15.29 -7.32 0.08
CA PRO A 116 15.47 -8.75 -0.09
C PRO A 116 16.50 -9.07 -1.18
N GLU A 117 17.42 -9.98 -0.90
CA GLU A 117 18.49 -10.39 -1.82
C GLU A 117 17.98 -11.26 -2.98
N THR A 118 16.93 -12.07 -2.74
CA THR A 118 16.41 -12.99 -3.75
C THR A 118 15.29 -12.37 -4.58
N LEU A 119 15.25 -12.74 -5.87
CA LEU A 119 14.18 -12.31 -6.77
C LEU A 119 12.77 -12.68 -6.23
N LEU A 120 12.64 -13.88 -5.67
CA LEU A 120 11.38 -14.37 -5.11
C LEU A 120 10.92 -13.54 -3.91
N ALA A 121 11.83 -13.19 -2.99
CA ALA A 121 11.51 -12.34 -1.86
C ALA A 121 11.21 -10.89 -2.29
N GLY A 122 11.88 -10.39 -3.34
CA GLY A 122 11.55 -9.11 -3.98
C GLY A 122 10.15 -9.10 -4.58
N ILE A 123 9.77 -10.14 -5.34
CA ILE A 123 8.41 -10.29 -5.87
C ILE A 123 7.39 -10.37 -4.72
N ALA A 124 7.66 -11.18 -3.69
CA ALA A 124 6.79 -11.31 -2.53
C ALA A 124 6.56 -9.96 -1.82
N LEU A 125 7.61 -9.16 -1.68
CA LEU A 125 7.52 -7.82 -1.12
C LEU A 125 6.70 -6.88 -2.02
N THR A 126 6.95 -6.87 -3.33
CA THR A 126 6.15 -6.07 -4.28
C THR A 126 4.67 -6.42 -4.18
N LEU A 127 4.34 -7.73 -4.20
CA LEU A 127 2.96 -8.20 -4.11
C LEU A 127 2.31 -7.80 -2.78
N TRP A 128 3.04 -7.91 -1.66
CA TRP A 128 2.59 -7.47 -0.34
C TRP A 128 2.25 -5.97 -0.29
N VAL A 129 3.12 -5.12 -0.86
CA VAL A 129 2.90 -3.67 -0.84
C VAL A 129 1.75 -3.30 -1.78
N MET A 130 1.65 -3.95 -2.95
CA MET A 130 0.52 -3.80 -3.86
C MET A 130 -0.81 -4.20 -3.24
N SER A 131 -0.84 -5.25 -2.41
CA SER A 131 -2.07 -5.74 -1.80
C SER A 131 -2.33 -5.10 -0.44
N PHE A 132 -1.66 -5.61 0.59
CA PHE A 132 -1.95 -5.36 1.99
C PHE A 132 -1.67 -3.91 2.35
N GLU A 133 -0.50 -3.38 2.00
CA GLU A 133 -0.19 -1.99 2.35
C GLU A 133 -1.13 -1.00 1.67
N THR A 134 -1.41 -1.21 0.38
CA THR A 134 -2.32 -0.34 -0.39
C THR A 134 -3.74 -0.39 0.16
N LEU A 135 -4.27 -1.59 0.42
CA LEU A 135 -5.63 -1.72 0.96
C LEU A 135 -5.73 -1.13 2.37
N PHE A 136 -4.78 -1.43 3.25
CA PHE A 136 -4.88 -1.10 4.68
C PHE A 136 -4.46 0.35 4.97
N PHE A 137 -3.28 0.77 4.52
CA PHE A 137 -2.73 2.07 4.88
C PHE A 137 -3.20 3.21 3.99
N GLN A 138 -3.80 2.91 2.82
CA GLN A 138 -4.27 3.95 1.90
C GLN A 138 -5.77 3.88 1.71
N ALA A 139 -6.29 2.80 1.10
CA ALA A 139 -7.71 2.73 0.73
C ALA A 139 -8.63 2.67 1.97
N ALA A 140 -8.30 1.88 2.99
CA ALA A 140 -9.09 1.81 4.22
C ALA A 140 -8.97 3.09 5.05
N ALA A 141 -7.75 3.60 5.23
CA ALA A 141 -7.51 4.84 5.97
C ALA A 141 -8.28 6.03 5.36
N ILE A 142 -8.14 6.27 4.06
CA ILE A 142 -8.82 7.40 3.40
C ILE A 142 -10.34 7.20 3.38
N SER A 143 -10.84 5.98 3.22
CA SER A 143 -12.27 5.70 3.25
C SER A 143 -12.86 5.91 4.65
N PHE A 144 -12.15 5.48 5.70
CA PHE A 144 -12.54 5.70 7.09
C PHE A 144 -12.59 7.19 7.43
N PHE A 145 -11.52 7.95 7.15
CA PHE A 145 -11.51 9.38 7.40
C PHE A 145 -12.50 10.14 6.49
N GLY A 146 -12.76 9.65 5.29
CA GLY A 146 -13.81 10.14 4.41
C GLY A 146 -15.20 9.96 5.02
N ARG A 147 -15.45 8.80 5.63
CA ARG A 147 -16.71 8.54 6.33
C ARG A 147 -16.90 9.45 7.53
N LEU A 148 -15.83 9.70 8.29
CA LEU A 148 -15.84 10.54 9.49
C LEU A 148 -16.02 12.02 9.15
N SER A 149 -15.21 12.53 8.24
CA SER A 149 -15.17 13.96 7.88
C SER A 149 -16.22 14.37 6.85
N ARG A 150 -16.72 13.43 6.05
CA ARG A 150 -17.57 13.67 4.86
C ARG A 150 -16.94 14.59 3.81
N HIS A 151 -15.65 14.90 3.93
CA HIS A 151 -14.91 15.77 3.02
C HIS A 151 -13.65 15.07 2.53
N PHE A 152 -13.47 15.02 1.21
CA PHE A 152 -12.32 14.36 0.59
C PHE A 152 -10.98 14.97 1.05
N SER A 153 -10.86 16.30 1.07
CA SER A 153 -9.62 16.98 1.45
C SER A 153 -9.21 16.69 2.90
N ALA A 154 -10.18 16.72 3.83
CA ALA A 154 -9.93 16.35 5.22
C ALA A 154 -9.52 14.88 5.34
N ALA A 155 -10.17 13.98 4.61
CA ALA A 155 -9.82 12.57 4.57
C ALA A 155 -8.40 12.31 4.06
N LEU A 156 -7.98 13.04 3.03
CA LEU A 156 -6.64 12.97 2.45
C LEU A 156 -5.57 13.47 3.43
N ILE A 157 -5.82 14.58 4.12
CA ILE A 157 -4.90 15.12 5.13
C ILE A 157 -4.76 14.13 6.29
N LEU A 158 -5.89 13.66 6.84
CA LEU A 158 -5.89 12.71 7.96
C LEU A 158 -5.25 11.36 7.59
N SER A 159 -5.52 10.83 6.39
CA SER A 159 -4.87 9.60 5.93
C SER A 159 -3.37 9.77 5.74
N THR A 160 -2.94 10.95 5.30
CA THR A 160 -1.52 11.30 5.10
C THR A 160 -0.80 11.47 6.43
N LEU A 161 -1.40 12.16 7.40
CA LEU A 161 -0.87 12.26 8.76
C LEU A 161 -0.78 10.89 9.43
N PHE A 162 -1.82 10.06 9.28
CA PHE A 162 -1.81 8.69 9.78
C PHE A 162 -0.67 7.88 9.16
N ARG A 163 -0.48 7.95 7.84
CA ARG A 163 0.63 7.26 7.19
C ARG A 163 1.99 7.78 7.65
N GLY A 164 2.14 9.10 7.80
CA GLY A 164 3.34 9.73 8.35
C GLY A 164 3.69 9.19 9.73
N TYR A 165 2.71 9.17 10.64
CA TYR A 165 2.87 8.64 11.99
C TYR A 165 3.27 7.17 12.00
N ILE A 166 2.61 6.32 11.20
CA ILE A 166 2.97 4.90 11.09
C ILE A 166 4.38 4.73 10.52
N SER A 167 4.75 5.52 9.51
CA SER A 167 6.10 5.49 8.93
C SER A 167 7.15 5.93 9.95
N TRP A 168 6.88 6.96 10.74
CA TRP A 168 7.76 7.42 11.80
C TRP A 168 7.97 6.33 12.87
N LEU A 169 6.90 5.70 13.36
CA LEU A 169 7.00 4.57 14.28
C LEU A 169 7.81 3.40 13.69
N LYS A 170 7.61 3.09 12.40
CA LYS A 170 8.38 2.03 11.72
C LYS A 170 9.87 2.35 11.66
N LEU A 171 10.24 3.60 11.34
CA LEU A 171 11.64 4.03 11.27
C LEU A 171 12.30 4.04 12.66
N GLY A 172 11.60 4.57 13.67
CA GLY A 172 12.08 4.55 15.05
C GLY A 172 12.30 3.13 15.58
N ASN A 173 11.40 2.19 15.26
CA ASN A 173 11.56 0.78 15.63
C ASN A 173 12.75 0.10 14.94
N ILE A 174 13.23 0.62 13.80
CA ILE A 174 14.38 0.09 13.07
C ILE A 174 15.68 0.82 13.47
N GLY A 175 15.57 1.94 14.21
CA GLY A 175 16.69 2.77 14.67
C GLY A 175 17.16 3.80 13.64
N VAL A 176 16.33 4.14 12.64
CA VAL A 176 16.71 5.08 11.57
C VAL A 176 16.39 6.51 11.99
N GLU A 177 17.40 7.29 12.35
CA GLU A 177 17.24 8.70 12.78
C GLU A 177 17.76 9.72 11.74
N THR A 178 18.85 9.41 11.03
CA THR A 178 19.61 10.38 10.20
C THR A 178 18.95 10.73 8.86
N ALA A 179 18.00 9.92 8.39
CA ALA A 179 17.31 10.09 7.10
C ALA A 179 15.79 10.25 7.24
N GLU A 180 15.27 10.42 8.46
CA GLU A 180 13.83 10.42 8.75
C GLU A 180 13.06 11.40 7.87
N PHE A 181 13.52 12.65 7.75
CA PHE A 181 12.80 13.68 7.00
C PHE A 181 12.61 13.32 5.53
N LEU A 182 13.66 12.84 4.86
CA LEU A 182 13.62 12.47 3.45
C LEU A 182 12.69 11.27 3.23
N ILE A 183 12.82 10.24 4.07
CA ILE A 183 12.03 9.00 3.97
C ILE A 183 10.55 9.26 4.30
N LEU A 184 10.27 10.08 5.31
CA LEU A 184 8.91 10.48 5.67
C LEU A 184 8.27 11.31 4.56
N SER A 185 8.98 12.31 4.02
CA SER A 185 8.48 13.12 2.91
C SER A 185 8.10 12.26 1.70
N HIS A 186 8.94 11.28 1.36
CA HIS A 186 8.63 10.30 0.32
C HIS A 186 7.37 9.48 0.64
N ALA A 187 7.26 8.94 1.86
CA ALA A 187 6.10 8.17 2.29
C ALA A 187 4.80 8.99 2.21
N LEU A 188 4.84 10.27 2.57
CA LEU A 188 3.71 11.19 2.49
C LEU A 188 3.32 11.47 1.03
N ILE A 189 4.28 11.79 0.15
CA ILE A 189 4.02 12.06 -1.28
C ILE A 189 3.41 10.83 -1.95
N VAL A 190 4.00 9.65 -1.73
CA VAL A 190 3.50 8.38 -2.26
C VAL A 190 2.08 8.10 -1.75
N ASN A 191 1.81 8.38 -0.47
CA ASN A 191 0.48 8.22 0.11
C ASN A 191 -0.54 9.15 -0.56
N VAL A 192 -0.21 10.43 -0.73
CA VAL A 192 -1.09 11.41 -1.37
C VAL A 192 -1.43 10.98 -2.80
N ILE A 193 -0.43 10.63 -3.60
CA ILE A 193 -0.64 10.18 -4.98
C ILE A 193 -1.52 8.93 -5.02
N SER A 194 -1.22 7.95 -4.17
CA SER A 194 -1.97 6.69 -4.14
C SER A 194 -3.43 6.92 -3.71
N CYS A 195 -3.66 7.76 -2.71
CA CYS A 195 -4.98 8.17 -2.25
C CYS A 195 -5.78 8.90 -3.35
N LEU A 196 -5.14 9.79 -4.11
CA LEU A 196 -5.77 10.48 -5.25
C LEU A 196 -6.14 9.50 -6.37
N LEU A 197 -5.24 8.57 -6.70
CA LEU A 197 -5.49 7.52 -7.68
C LEU A 197 -6.66 6.62 -7.24
N PHE A 198 -6.67 6.20 -5.97
CA PHE A 198 -7.76 5.41 -5.40
C PHE A 198 -9.09 6.15 -5.46
N ALA A 199 -9.13 7.40 -5.01
CA ALA A 199 -10.37 8.17 -4.94
C ALA A 199 -11.01 8.39 -6.33
N ARG A 200 -10.18 8.60 -7.35
CA ARG A 200 -10.62 8.95 -8.71
C ARG A 200 -10.72 7.78 -9.68
N TYR A 201 -9.90 6.74 -9.52
CA TYR A 201 -9.77 5.64 -10.47
C TYR A 201 -9.85 4.25 -9.81
N GLY A 202 -10.01 4.19 -8.49
CA GLY A 202 -10.20 2.96 -7.74
C GLY A 202 -8.92 2.24 -7.35
N LEU A 203 -9.10 1.11 -6.68
CA LEU A 203 -8.01 0.36 -6.06
C LEU A 203 -6.97 -0.15 -7.07
N PRO A 204 -7.33 -0.70 -8.25
CA PRO A 204 -6.33 -1.23 -9.19
C PRO A 204 -5.28 -0.19 -9.63
N ALA A 205 -5.67 1.07 -9.84
CA ALA A 205 -4.73 2.13 -10.24
C ALA A 205 -3.73 2.46 -9.13
N SER A 206 -4.22 2.54 -7.89
CA SER A 206 -3.41 2.75 -6.69
C SER A 206 -2.45 1.57 -6.45
N MET A 207 -2.93 0.33 -6.56
CA MET A 207 -2.09 -0.87 -6.46
C MET A 207 -1.00 -0.90 -7.53
N PHE A 208 -1.35 -0.59 -8.79
CA PHE A 208 -0.40 -0.57 -9.89
C PHE A 208 0.69 0.47 -9.69
N PHE A 209 0.31 1.69 -9.26
CA PHE A 209 1.26 2.74 -8.92
C PHE A 209 2.23 2.28 -7.82
N ILE A 210 1.70 1.80 -6.71
CA ILE A 210 2.49 1.36 -5.56
C ILE A 210 3.41 0.19 -5.95
N GLY A 211 2.92 -0.78 -6.70
CA GLY A 211 3.73 -1.90 -7.21
C GLY A 211 4.83 -1.47 -8.14
N GLY A 212 4.51 -0.58 -9.10
CA GLY A 212 5.45 -0.08 -10.09
C GLY A 212 6.62 0.68 -9.47
N ILE A 213 6.36 1.50 -8.44
CA ILE A 213 7.45 2.16 -7.71
C ILE A 213 8.16 1.20 -6.74
N SER A 214 7.56 0.08 -6.35
CA SER A 214 8.06 -0.84 -5.32
C SER A 214 8.84 -2.03 -5.89
N ILE A 215 9.45 -1.91 -7.07
CA ILE A 215 10.32 -2.96 -7.59
C ILE A 215 11.64 -2.89 -6.80
N TYR A 216 11.76 -3.69 -5.73
CA TYR A 216 12.86 -3.60 -4.75
C TYR A 216 14.16 -4.25 -5.19
N ARG A 217 14.23 -4.84 -6.38
CA ARG A 217 15.41 -5.61 -6.80
C ARG A 217 16.65 -4.75 -7.02
N TRP A 218 16.56 -3.43 -7.02
CA TRP A 218 17.70 -2.57 -7.37
C TRP A 218 18.79 -2.45 -6.31
N SER A 219 18.68 -3.13 -5.16
CA SER A 219 19.77 -3.20 -4.18
C SER A 219 21.08 -3.69 -4.79
N PHE A 220 21.04 -4.57 -5.81
CA PHE A 220 22.25 -5.02 -6.52
C PHE A 220 22.95 -3.90 -7.31
N LEU A 221 22.32 -2.75 -7.56
CA LEU A 221 22.98 -1.60 -8.21
C LEU A 221 23.89 -0.82 -7.26
N TRP A 222 23.80 -1.10 -5.96
CA TRP A 222 24.44 -0.31 -4.90
C TRP A 222 25.41 -1.13 -4.05
N GLY A 223 25.64 -2.41 -4.42
CA GLY A 223 26.61 -3.31 -3.79
C GLY A 223 27.86 -3.49 -4.63
#